data_AF-A0AAD1HLG3-F1
#
_entry.id   AF-A0AAD1HLG3-F1
#
_cell.length_a   1.000
_cell.length_b   1.000
_cell.length_c   1.000
_cell.angle_alpha   90.00
_cell.angle_beta   90.00
_cell.angle_gamma   90.00
#
_symmetry.space_group_name_H-M   'P 1'
#
loop_
_entity.id
_entity.type
_entity.pdbx_description
1 polymer ?
#
loop_
_entity_poly.entity_id
_entity_poly.type
_entity_poly.pdbx_seq_one_letter_code
_entity_poly.pdbx_strand_id
1 'polypeptide(L)' 'MIKPVALLAASVFGVVAVGVAAPAHAQPTAPFKNCTAAKAAGYCDIPTDSPLYTPSQDRDSDGLACEC' A
#
# COMPACT_ATOMS: atom_id res chain seq x y z
N MET A 1 53.89 19.42 22.50
CA MET A 1 54.40 18.07 22.82
C MET A 1 53.41 17.06 22.29
N ILE A 2 53.84 16.24 21.34
CA ILE A 2 53.05 15.23 20.62
C ILE A 2 53.05 13.95 21.46
N LYS A 3 51.90 13.29 21.60
CA LYS A 3 51.88 11.83 21.82
C LYS A 3 50.69 11.18 21.11
N PRO A 4 50.89 10.01 20.47
CA PRO A 4 50.05 9.46 19.41
C PRO A 4 49.28 8.21 19.91
N VAL A 5 48.60 7.53 18.96
CA VAL A 5 48.10 6.13 19.07
C VAL A 5 46.78 6.07 19.86
N ALA A 6 45.66 5.50 19.38
CA ALA A 6 45.53 4.24 18.68
C ALA A 6 44.10 3.99 18.16
N LEU A 7 44.02 3.21 17.08
CA LEU A 7 43.10 2.08 16.91
C LEU A 7 41.58 2.33 16.73
N LEU A 8 41.17 2.23 15.46
CA LEU A 8 40.24 1.21 14.94
C LEU A 8 39.07 0.77 15.85
N ALA A 9 37.85 1.11 15.46
CA ALA A 9 36.71 0.20 15.57
C ALA A 9 35.75 0.46 14.41
N ALA A 10 35.92 -0.29 13.33
CA ALA A 10 34.92 -0.43 12.29
C ALA A 10 33.72 -1.19 12.88
N SER A 11 32.67 -0.48 13.29
CA SER A 11 31.42 -1.11 13.71
C SER A 11 30.55 -1.40 12.48
N VAL A 12 30.78 -2.55 11.87
CA VAL A 12 29.84 -3.17 10.92
C VAL A 12 28.63 -3.69 11.69
N PHE A 13 27.66 -2.82 11.98
CA PHE A 13 26.31 -3.25 12.32
C PHE A 13 25.52 -3.44 11.03
N GLY A 14 25.69 -4.61 10.41
CA GLY A 14 24.80 -5.09 9.36
C GLY A 14 23.42 -5.31 9.94
N VAL A 15 22.53 -4.33 9.77
CA VAL A 15 21.09 -4.51 9.99
C VAL A 15 20.57 -5.45 8.92
N VAL A 16 20.35 -6.72 9.29
CA VAL A 16 19.57 -7.65 8.47
C VAL A 16 18.12 -7.20 8.54
N ALA A 17 17.69 -6.39 7.57
CA ALA A 17 16.29 -6.09 7.35
C ALA A 17 15.62 -7.37 6.81
N VAL A 18 15.05 -8.17 7.71
CA VAL A 18 14.13 -9.24 7.32
C VAL A 18 12.88 -8.57 6.77
N GLY A 19 12.79 -8.47 5.45
CA GLY A 19 11.60 -7.98 4.76
C GLY A 19 10.43 -8.92 5.04
N VAL A 20 9.45 -8.43 5.81
CA VAL A 20 8.17 -9.10 5.99
C VAL A 20 7.42 -8.95 4.67
N ALA A 21 7.50 -9.96 3.80
CA ALA A 21 6.66 -10.02 2.61
C ALA A 21 5.22 -10.27 3.08
N ALA A 22 4.38 -9.23 3.02
CA ALA A 22 2.95 -9.40 3.22
C ALA A 22 2.41 -10.39 2.16
N PRO A 23 1.43 -11.25 2.52
CA PRO A 23 0.83 -12.15 1.56
C PRO A 23 0.27 -11.33 0.39
N ALA A 24 0.69 -11.66 -0.83
CA ALA A 24 0.12 -11.10 -2.05
C ALA A 24 -1.30 -11.67 -2.22
N HIS A 25 -2.28 -11.05 -1.56
CA HIS A 25 -3.68 -11.33 -1.80
C HIS A 25 -4.00 -10.86 -3.22
N ALA A 26 -4.44 -11.81 -4.06
CA ALA A 26 -4.92 -11.49 -5.40
C ALA A 26 -5.99 -10.41 -5.29
N GLN A 27 -5.71 -9.25 -5.86
CA GLN A 27 -6.67 -8.16 -5.90
C GLN A 27 -7.84 -8.56 -6.79
N PRO A 28 -9.08 -8.23 -6.42
CA PRO A 28 -10.21 -8.42 -7.30
C PRO A 28 -9.98 -7.66 -8.60
N THR A 29 -10.27 -8.32 -9.72
CA THR A 29 -10.10 -7.77 -11.07
C THR A 29 -11.44 -7.42 -11.73
N ALA A 30 -12.53 -7.57 -10.98
CA ALA A 30 -13.89 -7.30 -11.45
C ALA A 30 -14.60 -6.38 -10.45
N PRO A 31 -15.43 -5.44 -10.91
CA PRO A 31 -16.16 -4.56 -10.02
C PRO A 31 -17.08 -5.29 -9.05
N PHE A 32 -17.27 -4.69 -7.88
CA PHE A 32 -18.23 -5.19 -6.91
C PHE A 32 -19.66 -5.01 -7.42
N LYS A 33 -20.57 -5.86 -6.94
CA LYS A 33 -22.01 -5.73 -7.25
C LYS A 33 -22.56 -4.36 -6.83
N ASN A 34 -22.07 -3.82 -5.73
CA ASN A 34 -22.44 -2.51 -5.18
C ASN A 34 -21.39 -2.04 -4.17
N CYS A 35 -21.47 -0.77 -3.77
CA CYS A 35 -20.55 -0.19 -2.79
C CYS A 35 -20.64 -0.83 -1.41
N THR A 36 -21.78 -1.40 -1.01
CA THR A 36 -21.88 -2.15 0.25
C THR A 36 -20.94 -3.35 0.24
N ALA A 37 -20.89 -4.10 -0.86
CA ALA A 37 -19.98 -5.23 -1.01
C ALA A 37 -18.51 -4.77 -1.08
N ALA A 38 -18.23 -3.66 -1.78
CA ALA A 38 -16.90 -3.07 -1.84
C ALA A 38 -16.38 -2.70 -0.44
N LYS A 39 -17.16 -1.91 0.31
CA LYS A 39 -16.80 -1.45 1.66
C LYS A 39 -16.69 -2.62 2.65
N ALA A 40 -17.55 -3.63 2.54
CA ALA A 40 -17.45 -4.85 3.35
C ALA A 40 -16.16 -5.64 3.06
N ALA A 41 -15.64 -5.56 1.82
CA ALA A 41 -14.36 -6.12 1.43
C ALA A 41 -13.17 -5.18 1.71
N GLY A 42 -13.41 -4.00 2.29
CA GLY A 42 -12.37 -3.01 2.61
C GLY A 42 -11.97 -2.08 1.47
N TYR A 43 -12.76 -2.02 0.39
CA TYR A 43 -12.54 -1.12 -0.74
C TYR A 43 -13.48 0.08 -0.65
N CYS A 44 -12.91 1.27 -0.63
CA CYS A 44 -13.58 2.55 -0.86
C CYS A 44 -12.66 3.48 -1.66
N ASP A 45 -13.16 4.65 -2.06
CA ASP A 45 -12.43 5.66 -2.85
C ASP A 45 -11.79 5.06 -4.11
N ILE A 46 -12.58 4.29 -4.86
CA ILE A 46 -12.11 3.51 -6.01
C ILE A 46 -11.89 4.46 -7.20
N PRO A 47 -10.64 4.70 -7.66
CA PRO A 47 -10.36 5.64 -8.73
C PRO A 47 -10.70 5.07 -10.11
N THR A 48 -10.94 5.95 -11.09
CA THR A 48 -11.30 5.60 -12.49
C THR A 48 -10.34 4.65 -13.21
N ASP A 49 -9.07 4.60 -12.82
CA ASP A 49 -8.06 3.69 -13.38
C ASP A 49 -8.09 2.28 -12.74
N SER A 50 -8.86 2.11 -11.67
CA SER A 50 -9.05 0.82 -11.01
C SER A 50 -9.93 -0.12 -11.85
N PRO A 51 -9.58 -1.42 -11.95
CA PRO A 51 -10.46 -2.42 -12.56
C PRO A 51 -11.77 -2.62 -11.77
N LEU A 52 -11.86 -2.06 -10.57
CA LEU A 52 -13.03 -2.11 -9.70
C LEU A 52 -13.99 -0.93 -9.94
N TYR A 53 -13.55 0.10 -10.68
CA TYR A 53 -14.34 1.29 -10.93
C TYR A 53 -15.55 0.97 -11.79
N THR A 54 -16.70 1.51 -11.40
CA THR A 54 -17.94 1.43 -12.18
C THR A 54 -18.60 2.80 -12.20
N PRO A 55 -18.89 3.38 -13.38
CA PRO A 55 -19.55 4.70 -13.47
C PRO A 55 -20.91 4.77 -12.78
N SER A 56 -21.64 3.65 -12.64
CA SER A 56 -22.91 3.64 -11.90
C SER A 56 -22.74 3.67 -10.37
N GLN A 57 -21.51 3.51 -9.87
CA GLN A 57 -21.15 3.55 -8.46
C GLN A 57 -20.48 4.87 -8.04
N ASP A 58 -20.11 5.69 -9.02
CA ASP A 58 -19.70 7.09 -8.87
C ASP A 58 -20.92 7.97 -9.18
N ARG A 59 -21.66 8.36 -8.14
CA ARG A 59 -23.00 8.95 -8.29
C ARG A 59 -22.94 10.41 -8.71
N ASP A 60 -21.94 11.13 -8.24
CA ASP A 60 -21.70 12.55 -8.53
C ASP A 60 -20.69 12.76 -9.67
N SER A 61 -20.10 11.68 -10.19
CA SER A 61 -19.22 11.68 -11.36
C SER A 61 -17.94 12.50 -11.12
N ASP A 62 -17.39 12.40 -9.91
CA ASP A 62 -16.17 13.09 -9.51
C ASP A 62 -14.89 12.27 -9.82
N GLY A 63 -15.06 11.02 -10.23
CA GLY A 63 -13.98 10.09 -10.56
C GLY A 63 -13.62 9.12 -9.43
N LEU A 64 -14.39 9.09 -8.34
CA LEU A 64 -14.22 8.17 -7.20
C LEU A 64 -15.50 7.38 -6.97
N ALA A 65 -15.45 6.07 -7.24
CA ALA A 65 -16.56 5.18 -6.93
C ALA A 65 -16.51 4.71 -5.47
N CYS A 66 -17.68 4.54 -4.86
CA CYS A 66 -17.83 3.93 -3.53
C CYS A 66 -17.04 4.59 -2.40
N GLU A 67 -17.07 5.92 -2.34
CA GLU A 67 -16.36 6.73 -1.36
C GLU A 67 -16.61 6.33 0.11
N CYS A 68 -15.59 6.57 0.93
CA CYS A 68 -15.63 6.52 2.39
C CYS A 68 -16.13 7.86 2.95
#